data_AF-A0A8H3LJ50-F1
#
_entry.id   AF-A0A8H3LJ50-F1
#
_cell.length_a   1.000
_cell.length_b   1.000
_cell.length_c   1.000
_cell.angle_alpha   90.00
_cell.angle_beta   90.00
_cell.angle_gamma   90.00
#
_symmetry.space_group_name_H-M   'P 1'
#
loop_
_entity.id
_entity.type
_entity.pdbx_description
1 polymer ?
#
loop_
_entity_poly.entity_id
_entity_poly.type
_entity_poly.pdbx_seq_one_letter_code
_entity_poly.pdbx_strand_id
1 'polypeptide(L)'
;MPIYRNLPIITVQDPKHTKKTARNQLHSGARLLVLGNNVILYRHLLTLAQSPHHALYMRDVVNVDKQDDGAAYRVFHSDVLA
;
A
#
# COMPACT_ATOMS: atom_id res chain seq x y z
N MET A 1 9.86 17.48 5.60
CA MET A 1 8.95 17.00 4.54
C MET A 1 8.08 18.18 4.12
N PRO A 2 7.97 18.52 2.82
CA PRO A 2 7.13 19.64 2.40
C PRO A 2 5.67 19.40 2.79
N ILE A 3 5.00 20.44 3.29
CA ILE A 3 3.59 20.38 3.75
C ILE A 3 2.79 21.42 2.95
N TYR A 4 1.68 21.01 2.37
CA TYR A 4 0.73 21.89 1.68
C TYR A 4 -0.67 21.66 2.25
N ARG A 5 -1.33 22.74 2.71
CA ARG A 5 -2.64 22.67 3.38
C ARG A 5 -2.68 21.62 4.51
N ASN A 6 -1.66 21.60 5.36
CA ASN A 6 -1.49 20.64 6.46
C ASN A 6 -1.37 19.16 6.02
N LEU A 7 -1.17 18.89 4.73
CA LEU A 7 -0.93 17.54 4.22
C LEU A 7 0.53 17.39 3.77
N PRO A 8 1.21 16.30 4.12
CA PRO A 8 2.56 16.03 3.65
C PRO A 8 2.56 15.76 2.13
N ILE A 9 3.40 16.49 1.39
CA ILE A 9 3.63 16.23 -0.03
C ILE A 9 4.73 15.18 -0.18
N ILE A 10 4.45 14.13 -0.96
CA ILE A 10 5.43 13.13 -1.39
C ILE A 10 5.81 13.45 -2.84
N THR A 11 7.07 13.80 -3.07
CA THR A 11 7.59 13.99 -4.43
C THR A 11 7.83 12.63 -5.09
N VAL A 12 7.22 12.43 -6.25
CA VAL A 12 7.25 11.17 -7.00
C VAL A 12 8.10 11.34 -8.25
N GLN A 13 9.18 10.57 -8.36
CA GLN A 13 10.09 10.61 -9.51
C GLN A 13 9.71 9.56 -10.58
N ASP A 14 9.24 8.39 -10.15
CA ASP A 14 8.81 7.27 -11.00
C ASP A 14 7.54 6.63 -10.40
N PRO A 15 6.43 6.49 -11.16
CA PRO A 15 5.19 5.87 -10.68
C PRO A 15 5.35 4.46 -10.11
N LYS A 16 6.26 3.63 -10.66
CA LYS A 16 6.57 2.29 -10.15
C LYS A 16 7.23 2.37 -8.78
N HIS A 17 8.21 3.27 -8.62
CA HIS A 17 8.86 3.49 -7.32
C HIS A 17 7.91 4.05 -6.26
N THR A 18 6.93 4.83 -6.67
CA THR A 18 5.89 5.33 -5.74
C THR A 18 5.00 4.23 -5.21
N LYS A 19 4.55 3.29 -6.05
CA LYS A 19 3.79 2.13 -5.59
C LYS A 19 4.58 1.33 -4.56
N LYS A 20 5.86 1.07 -4.84
CA LYS A 20 6.76 0.38 -3.92
C LYS A 20 6.92 1.12 -2.58
N THR A 21 7.07 2.44 -2.64
CA THR A 21 7.21 3.30 -1.46
C THR A 21 5.93 3.34 -0.63
N ALA A 22 4.78 3.58 -1.26
CA ALA A 22 3.48 3.62 -0.60
C ALA A 22 3.15 2.29 0.09
N ARG A 23 3.42 1.17 -0.58
CA ARG A 23 3.30 -0.17 0.00
C ARG A 23 4.27 -0.37 1.17
N ASN A 24 5.53 0.02 1.04
CA ASN A 24 6.49 -0.09 2.15
C ASN A 24 6.09 0.77 3.36
N GLN A 25 5.47 1.93 3.15
CA GLN A 25 4.93 2.74 4.25
C GLN A 25 3.76 2.04 4.97
N LEU A 26 2.88 1.35 4.22
CA LEU A 26 1.80 0.53 4.80
C LEU A 26 2.32 -0.65 5.65
N HIS A 27 3.43 -1.28 5.26
CA HIS A 27 4.02 -2.39 6.02
C HIS A 27 5.09 -1.96 7.05
N SER A 28 5.46 -0.68 7.06
CA SER A 28 6.37 -0.10 8.06
C SER A 28 5.59 0.77 9.05
N GLY A 29 6.28 1.49 9.93
CA GLY A 29 5.70 2.14 11.11
C GLY A 29 4.49 3.06 10.86
N ALA A 30 4.29 3.56 9.64
CA ALA A 30 3.16 4.43 9.31
C ALA A 30 1.81 3.67 9.36
N ARG A 31 1.74 2.41 8.91
CA ARG A 31 0.54 1.53 8.91
C ARG A 31 -0.76 2.13 8.31
N LEU A 32 -0.67 3.33 7.73
CA LEU A 32 -1.74 4.15 7.19
C LEU A 32 -1.22 4.89 5.96
N LEU A 33 -1.99 4.86 4.88
CA LEU A 33 -1.79 5.65 3.69
C LEU A 33 -3.06 6.44 3.40
N VAL A 34 -2.95 7.75 3.23
CA VAL A 34 -4.06 8.62 2.83
C VAL A 34 -3.94 8.89 1.33
N LEU A 35 -4.97 8.51 0.57
CA LEU A 35 -5.08 8.72 -0.86
C LEU A 35 -6.33 9.54 -1.16
N GLY A 36 -6.16 10.87 -1.28
CA GLY A 36 -7.29 11.79 -1.41
C GLY A 36 -8.18 11.73 -0.16
N ASN A 37 -9.45 11.36 -0.35
CA ASN A 37 -10.43 11.21 0.73
C ASN A 37 -10.48 9.80 1.31
N ASN A 38 -9.68 8.86 0.80
CA ASN A 38 -9.70 7.46 1.20
C ASN A 38 -8.46 7.11 2.03
N VAL A 39 -8.61 6.09 2.87
CA VAL A 39 -7.52 5.58 3.72
C VAL A 39 -7.30 4.09 3.47
N ILE A 40 -6.04 3.72 3.31
CA ILE A 40 -5.62 2.32 3.31
C ILE A 40 -4.90 2.08 4.63
N LEU A 41 -5.40 1.12 5.41
CA LEU A 41 -4.78 0.67 6.64
C LEU A 41 -4.15 -0.70 6.43
N TYR A 42 -3.05 -0.97 7.13
CA TYR A 42 -2.48 -2.32 7.16
C TYR A 42 -3.52 -3.39 7.52
N ARG A 43 -4.43 -3.07 8.45
CA ARG A 43 -5.51 -3.98 8.87
C ARG A 43 -6.48 -4.31 7.72
N HIS A 44 -6.77 -3.37 6.82
CA HIS A 44 -7.58 -3.66 5.64
C HIS A 44 -6.91 -4.72 4.76
N LEU A 45 -5.61 -4.56 4.49
CA LEU A 45 -4.84 -5.54 3.71
C LEU A 45 -4.80 -6.91 4.39
N LEU A 46 -4.61 -6.95 5.71
CA LEU A 46 -4.59 -8.20 6.46
C LEU A 46 -5.94 -8.93 6.40
N THR A 47 -7.04 -8.21 6.57
CA THR A 47 -8.39 -8.79 6.47
C THR A 47 -8.67 -9.32 5.06
N LEU A 48 -8.28 -8.59 4.00
CA LEU A 48 -8.45 -9.04 2.63
C LEU A 48 -7.62 -10.30 2.32
N ALA A 49 -6.36 -10.35 2.77
CA ALA A 49 -5.49 -11.51 2.58
C ALA A 49 -5.96 -12.76 3.34
N GLN A 50 -6.78 -12.60 4.38
CA GLN A 50 -7.42 -13.69 5.13
C GLN A 50 -8.76 -14.13 4.51
N SER A 51 -9.34 -13.32 3.62
CA SER A 51 -10.61 -13.64 2.97
C SER A 51 -10.43 -14.70 1.87
N PRO A 52 -11.34 -15.67 1.75
CA PRO A 52 -11.36 -16.54 0.59
C PRO A 52 -11.63 -15.74 -0.70
N HIS A 53 -11.08 -16.23 -1.82
CA HIS A 53 -11.29 -15.71 -3.19
C HIS A 53 -10.82 -14.26 -3.45
N HIS A 54 -9.83 -13.75 -2.71
CA HIS A 54 -9.25 -12.44 -2.97
C HIS A 54 -7.93 -12.51 -3.74
N ALA A 55 -7.58 -11.45 -4.48
CA ALA A 55 -6.34 -11.37 -5.27
C ALA A 55 -5.06 -11.14 -4.43
N LEU A 56 -5.19 -11.01 -3.10
CA LEU A 56 -4.10 -10.74 -2.16
C LEU A 56 -3.72 -12.03 -1.42
N TYR A 57 -2.43 -12.36 -1.40
CA TYR A 57 -1.93 -13.49 -0.63
C TYR A 57 -1.41 -13.05 0.74
N MET A 58 -1.43 -13.96 1.72
CA MET A 58 -0.83 -13.71 3.04
C MET A 58 0.64 -13.26 2.97
N ARG A 59 1.42 -13.82 2.04
CA ARG A 59 2.82 -13.42 1.79
C ARG A 59 2.97 -12.00 1.25
N ASP A 60 1.91 -11.41 0.70
CA ASP A 60 1.95 -10.05 0.15
C ASP A 60 1.79 -8.99 1.26
N VAL A 61 1.31 -9.42 2.44
CA VAL A 61 0.97 -8.57 3.58
C VAL A 61 1.86 -8.83 4.79
N VAL A 62 2.12 -10.09 5.10
CA VAL A 62 2.94 -10.53 6.23
C VAL A 62 4.31 -10.97 5.74
N ASN A 63 5.38 -10.51 6.41
CA ASN A 63 6.78 -10.82 6.07
C ASN A 63 7.18 -10.51 4.61
N VAL A 64 6.45 -9.59 3.99
CA VAL A 64 6.97 -8.46 3.23
C VAL A 64 8.34 -8.57 2.56
N ASP A 65 8.56 -9.39 1.51
CA ASP A 65 9.68 -9.12 0.60
C ASP A 65 9.52 -7.72 -0.02
N LYS A 66 10.42 -6.81 0.37
CA LYS A 66 10.45 -5.41 -0.07
C LYS A 66 10.93 -5.27 -1.51
N GLN A 67 11.51 -6.32 -2.11
CA GLN A 67 11.95 -6.33 -3.50
C GLN A 67 10.93 -6.96 -4.46
N ASP A 68 9.89 -7.66 -3.96
CA ASP A 68 8.80 -8.20 -4.79
C ASP A 68 7.88 -7.09 -5.32
N ASP A 69 8.18 -6.64 -6.54
CA ASP A 69 7.34 -5.66 -7.26
C ASP A 69 5.97 -6.25 -7.65
N GLY A 70 5.84 -7.58 -7.73
CA GLY A 70 4.58 -8.27 -7.98
C GLY A 70 3.62 -8.16 -6.80
N ALA A 71 4.11 -8.22 -5.57
CA ALA A 71 3.28 -7.96 -4.38
C ALA A 71 2.78 -6.52 -4.32
N ALA A 72 3.64 -5.55 -4.68
CA ALA A 72 3.21 -4.15 -4.80
C ALA A 72 2.16 -3.96 -5.89
N TYR A 73 2.27 -4.67 -7.02
CA TYR A 73 1.26 -4.65 -8.08
C TYR A 73 -0.09 -5.19 -7.60
N ARG A 74 -0.10 -6.33 -6.89
CA ARG A 74 -1.34 -6.93 -6.34
C ARG A 74 -2.04 -6.01 -5.34
N VAL A 75 -1.31 -5.37 -4.44
CA VAL A 75 -1.87 -4.44 -3.43
C VAL A 75 -2.61 -3.26 -4.07
N PHE A 76 -2.15 -2.77 -5.22
CA PHE A 76 -2.77 -1.65 -5.95
C PHE A 76 -3.55 -2.08 -7.20
N HIS A 77 -3.95 -3.36 -7.27
CA HIS A 77 -4.82 -3.85 -8.33
C HIS A 77 -6.27 -3.38 -8.12
N SER A 78 -7.02 -3.17 -9.20
CA SER A 78 -8.42 -2.70 -9.12
C SER A 78 -9.27 -3.60 -8.23
N ASP A 79 -9.10 -4.91 -8.33
CA ASP A 79 -9.88 -5.90 -7.56
C ASP A 79 -9.62 -5.85 -6.05
N VAL A 80 -8.53 -5.19 -5.64
CA VAL A 80 -8.18 -4.98 -4.23
C VAL A 80 -8.65 -3.61 -3.72
N LEU A 81 -8.81 -2.65 -4.63
CA LEU A 81 -9.15 -1.26 -4.32
C LEU A 81 -10.63 -0.92 -4.56
N ALA A 82 -11.41 -1.84 -5.13
CA ALA A 82 -12.84 -1.69 -5.41
C ALA A 82 -13.69 -1.97 -4.16
#